data_AF-M3GU12-F1
#
_entry.id   AF-M3GU12-F1
#
_cell.length_a   1.000
_cell.length_b   1.000
_cell.length_c   1.000
_cell.angle_alpha   90.00
_cell.angle_beta   90.00
_cell.angle_gamma   90.00
#
_symmetry.space_group_name_H-M   'P 1'
#
loop_
_entity.id
_entity.type
_entity.pdbx_description
1 polymer ?
#
loop_
_entity_poly.entity_id
_entity_poly.type
_entity_poly.pdbx_seq_one_letter_code
_entity_poly.pdbx_strand_id
1 'polypeptide(L)'
;MNQRLYNILPNHVRKLFDSDFDGIEKDCPKMKKIVKPVKRKKGRDLSCTKRLRNYRISRKRVNIENAFAGVKRFRITWDVLRGIKANFSDSVFRVSCGLWYFHLSACFI
;
A
#
# COMPACT_ATOMS: atom_id res chain seq x y z
N MET A 1 -5.88 0.79 -15.19
CA MET A 1 -5.57 -0.06 -14.02
C MET A 1 -6.23 -1.41 -14.25
N ASN A 2 -5.46 -2.50 -14.40
CA ASN A 2 -5.96 -3.77 -14.92
C ASN A 2 -7.10 -4.36 -14.07
N GLN A 3 -8.19 -4.79 -14.73
CA GLN A 3 -9.34 -5.51 -14.14
C GLN A 3 -8.97 -6.70 -13.25
N ARG A 4 -7.71 -7.19 -13.32
CA ARG A 4 -7.16 -8.30 -12.54
C ARG A 4 -7.17 -8.09 -11.03
N LEU A 5 -6.97 -6.87 -10.52
CA LEU A 5 -6.92 -6.64 -9.06
C LEU A 5 -8.26 -6.89 -8.37
N TYR A 6 -9.38 -6.66 -9.07
CA TYR A 6 -10.72 -6.80 -8.50
C TYR A 6 -11.07 -8.25 -8.13
N ASN A 7 -10.70 -9.22 -8.97
CA ASN A 7 -11.02 -10.63 -8.73
C ASN A 7 -10.19 -11.25 -7.59
N ILE A 8 -9.08 -10.61 -7.21
CA ILE A 8 -8.13 -11.14 -6.21
C ILE A 8 -8.48 -10.62 -4.81
N LEU A 9 -9.05 -9.42 -4.69
CA LEU A 9 -9.26 -8.77 -3.39
C LEU A 9 -10.58 -9.20 -2.73
N PRO A 10 -10.55 -9.84 -1.56
CA PRO A 10 -11.77 -10.31 -0.89
C PRO A 10 -12.68 -9.15 -0.45
N ASN A 11 -13.99 -9.30 -0.67
CA ASN A 11 -14.99 -8.27 -0.37
C ASN A 11 -15.13 -7.94 1.13
N HIS A 12 -14.85 -8.91 2.00
CA HIS A 12 -15.01 -8.75 3.45
C HIS A 12 -13.88 -7.93 4.10
N VAL A 13 -12.71 -7.80 3.45
CA VAL A 13 -11.55 -7.07 3.96
C VAL A 13 -11.68 -5.57 3.66
N ARG A 14 -11.25 -4.73 4.60
CA ARG A 14 -11.14 -3.28 4.40
C ARG A 14 -9.93 -2.96 3.54
N LYS A 15 -10.11 -2.20 2.46
CA LYS A 15 -9.03 -1.76 1.58
C LYS A 15 -8.66 -0.33 1.93
N LEU A 16 -7.43 -0.11 2.37
CA LEU A 16 -6.92 1.21 2.65
C LEU A 16 -6.20 1.75 1.40
N PHE A 17 -6.67 2.86 0.87
CA PHE A 17 -6.07 3.53 -0.28
C PHE A 17 -5.45 4.86 0.13
N ASP A 18 -4.51 5.34 -0.70
CA ASP A 18 -4.04 6.72 -0.59
C ASP A 18 -5.17 7.70 -0.96
N SER A 19 -5.03 8.91 -0.46
CA SER A 19 -5.82 10.07 -0.81
C SER A 19 -5.85 10.34 -2.32
N ASP A 20 -4.82 9.95 -3.07
CA ASP A 20 -4.74 10.22 -4.51
C ASP A 20 -5.56 9.25 -5.38
N PHE A 21 -6.14 8.21 -4.77
CA PHE A 21 -7.08 7.31 -5.44
C PHE A 21 -8.53 7.86 -5.43
N ASP A 22 -8.68 9.15 -5.75
CA ASP A 22 -9.98 9.82 -5.90
C ASP A 22 -10.59 9.52 -7.26
N GLY A 23 -11.24 8.36 -7.36
CA GLY A 23 -11.82 7.83 -8.60
C GLY A 23 -12.07 6.33 -8.53
N ILE A 24 -11.39 5.65 -7.58
CA ILE A 24 -11.45 4.20 -7.43
C ILE A 24 -12.86 3.62 -7.27
N GLU A 25 -13.77 4.37 -6.66
CA GLU A 25 -15.18 3.96 -6.50
C GLU A 25 -15.94 3.97 -7.85
N LYS A 26 -15.58 4.89 -8.76
CA LYS A 26 -16.13 4.96 -10.11
C LYS A 26 -15.47 3.94 -11.03
N ASP A 27 -14.15 3.81 -10.95
CA ASP A 27 -13.38 2.88 -11.79
C ASP A 27 -13.66 1.42 -11.42
N CYS A 28 -14.00 1.14 -10.14
CA CYS A 28 -14.22 -0.19 -9.61
C CYS A 28 -15.51 -0.22 -8.75
N PRO A 29 -16.70 -0.14 -9.35
CA PRO A 29 -17.97 -0.04 -8.62
C PRO A 29 -18.29 -1.27 -7.76
N LYS A 30 -17.73 -2.42 -8.11
CA LYS A 30 -17.90 -3.67 -7.34
C LYS A 30 -17.03 -3.74 -6.08
N MET A 31 -16.04 -2.83 -5.92
CA MET A 31 -15.11 -2.89 -4.80
C MET A 31 -15.73 -2.32 -3.51
N LYS A 32 -15.86 -3.18 -2.50
CA LYS A 32 -16.48 -2.83 -1.21
C LYS A 32 -15.45 -2.53 -0.12
N LYS A 33 -15.89 -1.78 0.90
CA LYS A 33 -15.12 -1.44 2.12
C LYS A 33 -13.83 -0.65 1.83
N ILE A 34 -13.93 0.34 0.95
CA ILE A 34 -12.85 1.29 0.64
C ILE A 34 -12.70 2.27 1.80
N VAL A 35 -11.46 2.48 2.25
CA VAL A 35 -11.11 3.43 3.31
C VAL A 35 -10.05 4.35 2.74
N LYS A 36 -10.30 5.65 2.82
CA LYS A 36 -9.35 6.69 2.40
C LYS A 36 -9.23 7.78 3.46
N PRO A 37 -8.04 8.39 3.63
CA PRO A 37 -7.92 9.62 4.39
C PRO A 37 -8.76 10.72 3.72
N VAL A 38 -9.36 11.60 4.51
CA VAL A 38 -10.13 12.74 3.97
C VAL A 38 -9.17 13.89 3.71
N LYS A 39 -9.12 14.34 2.46
CA LYS A 39 -8.41 15.56 2.05
C LYS A 39 -9.08 16.80 2.65
N ARG A 40 -8.27 17.78 3.05
CA ARG A 40 -8.76 19.09 3.49
C ARG A 40 -9.30 19.86 2.29
N LYS A 41 -10.53 20.39 2.39
CA LYS A 41 -11.08 21.29 1.37
C LYS A 41 -10.43 22.68 1.51
N LYS A 42 -10.20 23.36 0.39
CA LYS A 42 -9.62 24.71 0.40
C LYS A 42 -10.48 25.65 1.25
N GLY A 43 -9.86 26.39 2.17
CA GLY A 43 -10.53 27.35 3.05
C GLY A 43 -11.39 26.76 4.17
N ARG A 44 -11.35 25.44 4.42
CA ARG A 44 -12.11 24.81 5.52
C ARG A 44 -11.25 23.88 6.35
N ASP A 45 -11.48 23.92 7.66
CA ASP A 45 -10.79 23.05 8.59
C ASP A 45 -11.41 21.65 8.68
N LEU A 46 -10.54 20.66 8.95
CA LEU A 46 -11.00 19.31 9.24
C LEU A 46 -11.59 19.26 10.65
N SER A 47 -12.79 18.68 10.79
CA SER A 47 -13.37 18.37 12.10
C SER A 47 -12.44 17.46 12.91
N CYS A 48 -12.51 17.56 14.24
CA CYS A 48 -11.72 16.73 15.16
C CYS A 48 -11.85 15.22 14.85
N THR A 49 -13.08 14.76 14.56
CA THR A 49 -13.36 13.37 14.18
C THR A 49 -12.63 12.93 12.91
N LYS A 50 -12.58 13.80 11.88
CA LYS A 50 -11.87 13.53 10.63
C LYS A 50 -10.35 13.53 10.84
N ARG A 51 -9.83 14.44 11.68
CA ARG A 51 -8.40 14.46 12.06
C ARG A 51 -8.00 13.17 12.76
N LEU A 52 -8.76 12.72 13.76
CA LEU A 52 -8.50 11.48 14.49
C LEU A 52 -8.52 10.26 13.55
N ARG A 53 -9.46 10.22 12.62
CA ARG A 53 -9.54 9.16 11.60
C ARG A 53 -8.31 9.13 10.70
N ASN A 54 -7.88 10.29 10.20
CA ASN A 54 -6.67 10.40 9.39
C ASN A 54 -5.42 10.01 10.21
N TYR A 55 -5.32 10.43 11.47
CA TYR A 55 -4.23 10.03 12.37
C TYR A 55 -4.12 8.50 12.52
N ARG A 56 -5.25 7.81 12.72
CA ARG A 56 -5.29 6.33 12.79
C ARG A 56 -4.83 5.67 11.48
N ILE A 57 -5.17 6.27 10.34
CA ILE A 57 -4.73 5.80 9.02
C ILE A 57 -3.23 5.99 8.87
N SER A 58 -2.71 7.18 9.19
CA SER A 58 -1.29 7.50 9.11
C SER A 58 -0.44 6.59 10.00
N ARG A 59 -0.87 6.29 11.24
CA ARG A 59 -0.13 5.34 12.10
C ARG A 59 0.03 3.96 11.47
N LYS A 60 -0.98 3.47 10.75
CA LYS A 60 -0.87 2.18 10.03
C LYS A 60 0.08 2.28 8.85
N ARG A 61 0.07 3.41 8.13
CA ARG A 61 0.98 3.64 7.01
C ARG A 61 2.44 3.63 7.42
N VAL A 62 2.78 4.21 8.58
CA VAL A 62 4.17 4.23 9.07
C VAL A 62 4.76 2.82 9.14
N ASN A 63 4.01 1.85 9.67
CA ASN A 63 4.48 0.45 9.74
C ASN A 63 4.68 -0.15 8.35
N ILE A 64 3.77 0.13 7.42
CA ILE A 64 3.83 -0.34 6.04
C ILE A 64 5.04 0.28 5.32
N GLU A 65 5.22 1.59 5.43
CA GLU A 65 6.33 2.34 4.84
C GLU A 65 7.68 1.88 5.41
N ASN A 66 7.77 1.58 6.70
CA ASN A 66 8.97 0.99 7.31
C ASN A 66 9.28 -0.39 6.75
N ALA A 67 8.27 -1.25 6.57
CA ALA A 67 8.45 -2.56 5.95
C ALA A 67 8.94 -2.42 4.49
N PHE A 68 8.33 -1.53 3.70
CA PHE A 68 8.76 -1.25 2.33
C PHE A 68 10.16 -0.63 2.27
N ALA A 69 10.52 0.24 3.20
CA ALA A 69 11.86 0.82 3.30
C ALA A 69 12.91 -0.26 3.55
N GLY A 70 12.59 -1.26 4.38
CA GLY A 70 13.41 -2.44 4.59
C GLY A 70 13.65 -3.24 3.31
N VAL A 71 12.58 -3.54 2.56
CA VAL A 71 12.68 -4.24 1.27
C VAL A 71 13.52 -3.45 0.26
N LYS A 72 13.36 -2.11 0.21
CA LYS A 72 14.12 -1.23 -0.68
C LYS A 72 15.62 -1.19 -0.43
N ARG A 73 16.10 -1.69 0.73
CA ARG A 73 17.55 -1.86 0.97
C ARG A 73 18.18 -2.81 -0.04
N PHE A 74 17.41 -3.78 -0.55
CA PHE A 74 17.80 -4.54 -1.72
C PHE A 74 17.67 -3.62 -2.93
N ARG A 75 18.78 -2.99 -3.33
CA ARG A 75 18.85 -2.03 -4.44
C ARG A 75 18.16 -2.50 -5.72
N ILE A 76 18.10 -3.81 -5.95
CA ILE A 76 17.36 -4.42 -7.06
C ILE A 76 15.84 -4.10 -7.08
N THR A 77 15.24 -3.78 -5.92
CA THR A 77 13.83 -3.37 -5.80
C THR A 77 13.62 -1.86 -5.83
N TRP A 78 14.70 -1.08 -5.69
CA TRP A 78 14.68 0.37 -5.70
C TRP A 78 15.13 0.96 -7.04
N ASP A 79 16.23 0.42 -7.57
CA ASP A 79 16.81 0.82 -8.85
C ASP A 79 15.96 0.31 -10.03
N VAL A 80 16.13 0.93 -11.18
CA VAL A 80 15.40 0.57 -12.40
C VAL A 80 15.80 -0.84 -12.86
N LEU A 81 14.87 -1.78 -12.73
CA LEU A 81 15.04 -3.15 -13.22
C LEU A 81 14.87 -3.19 -14.74
N ARG A 82 15.96 -3.47 -15.47
CA ARG A 82 15.98 -3.58 -16.94
C ARG A 82 15.78 -5.00 -17.48
N GLY A 83 15.31 -5.93 -16.64
CA GLY A 83 15.10 -7.32 -17.04
C GLY A 83 14.01 -7.46 -18.11
N ILE A 84 14.29 -8.25 -19.15
CA ILE A 84 13.41 -8.42 -20.33
C ILE A 84 12.31 -9.46 -20.09
N LYS A 85 12.47 -10.34 -19.10
CA LYS A 85 11.52 -11.43 -18.82
C LYS A 85 10.25 -10.92 -18.14
N ALA A 86 9.10 -11.37 -18.64
CA ALA A 86 7.79 -11.11 -18.01
C ALA A 86 7.77 -11.61 -16.55
N ASN A 87 7.13 -10.85 -15.66
CA ASN A 87 6.97 -11.14 -14.23
C ASN A 87 8.28 -11.26 -13.42
N PHE A 88 9.42 -10.85 -14.01
CA PHE A 88 10.69 -10.87 -13.30
C PHE A 88 10.68 -9.90 -12.10
N SER A 89 10.05 -8.71 -12.27
CA SER A 89 9.86 -7.73 -11.19
C SER A 89 9.12 -8.32 -9.98
N ASP A 90 8.05 -9.08 -10.22
CA ASP A 90 7.22 -9.66 -9.16
C ASP A 90 7.99 -10.75 -8.41
N SER A 91 8.80 -11.53 -9.13
CA SER A 91 9.65 -12.57 -8.55
C SER A 91 10.76 -11.97 -7.68
N VAL A 92 11.45 -10.94 -8.19
CA VAL A 92 12.45 -10.18 -7.45
C VAL A 92 11.85 -9.56 -6.19
N PHE A 93 10.68 -8.96 -6.30
CA PHE A 93 9.99 -8.33 -5.17
C PHE A 93 9.59 -9.37 -4.11
N ARG A 94 9.05 -10.53 -4.53
CA ARG A 94 8.68 -11.62 -3.63
C ARG A 94 9.89 -12.17 -2.85
N VAL A 95 11.01 -12.40 -3.52
CA VAL A 95 12.24 -12.88 -2.87
C VAL A 95 12.77 -11.83 -1.88
N SER A 96 12.79 -10.56 -2.29
CA SER A 96 13.27 -9.46 -1.44
C SER A 96 12.42 -9.29 -0.16
N CYS A 97 11.09 -9.41 -0.28
CA CYS A 97 10.19 -9.44 0.87
C CYS A 97 10.47 -10.63 1.80
N GLY A 98 10.71 -11.82 1.24
CA GLY A 98 11.05 -13.01 2.01
C GLY A 98 12.37 -12.86 2.78
N LEU A 99 13.41 -12.35 2.12
CA LEU A 99 14.71 -12.09 2.74
C LEU A 99 14.61 -11.05 3.86
N TRP A 100 13.85 -9.97 3.65
CA TRP A 100 13.62 -8.97 4.70
C TRP A 100 12.85 -9.56 5.90
N TYR A 101 11.82 -10.36 5.63
CA TYR A 101 11.06 -11.04 6.68
C TYR A 101 11.94 -12.01 7.49
N PHE A 102 12.78 -12.79 6.81
CA PHE A 102 13.74 -13.69 7.45
C PHE A 102 14.73 -12.91 8.33
N HIS A 103 15.29 -11.81 7.82
CA HIS A 103 16.20 -10.93 8.58
C HIS A 103 15.54 -10.37 9.84
N LEU A 104 14.30 -9.86 9.74
CA LEU A 104 13.56 -9.38 10.90
C LEU A 104 13.32 -10.51 11.91
N SER A 105 12.91 -11.69 11.44
CA SER A 105 12.62 -12.83 12.31
C SER A 105 13.87 -13.35 13.04
N ALA A 106 15.03 -13.33 12.39
CA ALA A 106 16.29 -13.78 12.96
C ALA A 106 16.89 -12.78 13.98
N CYS A 107 16.56 -11.49 13.88
CA CYS A 107 17.05 -10.44 14.77
C CYS A 107 16.21 -10.27 16.05
N PHE A 108 15.09 -11.00 16.16
CA PHE A 108 14.22 -11.06 17.36
C PHE A 108 14.42 -12.35 18.18
N ILE A 109 15.56 -13.02 18.03
CA ILE A 109 16.11 -14.05 18.95
C ILE A 109 17.29 -13.41 19.68
#